data_AF-A0A5N5IXR2-F1
#
_entry.id   AF-A0A5N5IXR2-F1
#
_cell.length_a   1.000
_cell.length_b   1.000
_cell.length_c   1.000
_cell.angle_alpha   90.00
_cell.angle_beta   90.00
_cell.angle_gamma   90.00
#
_symmetry.space_group_name_H-M   'P 1'
#
loop_
_entity.id
_entity.type
_entity.pdbx_description
1 polymer ?
#
loop_
_entity_poly.entity_id
_entity_poly.type
_entity_poly.pdbx_seq_one_letter_code
_entity_poly.pdbx_strand_id
1 'polypeptide(L)' 'MAPRLLYAQRARIHALILRKLPNSEIADTVRCTERAVRRIRSRLGRFGTATAPSNRVGPDPKITPFIRAM' A
#
# COMPACT_ATOMS: atom_id res chain seq x y z
N MET A 1 1.73 -19.75 6.48
CA MET A 1 1.89 -18.48 5.74
C MET A 1 0.58 -18.16 5.04
N ALA A 2 0.00 -16.95 5.20
CA ALA A 2 -1.19 -16.58 4.43
C ALA A 2 -0.84 -16.45 2.94
N PRO A 3 -1.71 -16.91 2.02
CA PRO A 3 -1.44 -16.82 0.59
C PRO A 3 -1.20 -15.36 0.16
N ARG A 4 -0.22 -15.17 -0.73
CA ARG A 4 0.08 -13.85 -1.28
C ARG A 4 -1.12 -13.38 -2.11
N LEU A 5 -1.62 -12.17 -1.84
CA LEU A 5 -2.66 -11.55 -2.67
C LEU A 5 -2.22 -11.51 -4.13
N LEU A 6 -3.10 -11.92 -5.03
CA LEU A 6 -2.91 -11.85 -6.47
C LEU A 6 -2.85 -10.39 -6.92
N TYR A 7 -2.23 -10.13 -8.08
CA TYR A 7 -2.13 -8.78 -8.65
C TYR A 7 -3.53 -8.14 -8.82
N ALA A 8 -4.48 -8.89 -9.38
CA ALA A 8 -5.86 -8.46 -9.56
C ALA A 8 -6.53 -8.05 -8.24
N GLN A 9 -6.29 -8.79 -7.15
CA GLN A 9 -6.82 -8.44 -5.83
C GLN A 9 -6.22 -7.13 -5.30
N ARG A 10 -4.91 -6.90 -5.51
CA ARG A 10 -4.25 -5.64 -5.09
C ARG A 10 -4.78 -4.44 -5.86
N ALA A 11 -5.01 -4.58 -7.16
CA ALA A 11 -5.61 -3.53 -8.00
C ALA A 11 -7.04 -3.21 -7.53
N ARG A 12 -7.83 -4.23 -7.19
CA ARG A 12 -9.19 -4.07 -6.65
C ARG A 12 -9.18 -3.34 -5.30
N ILE A 13 -8.31 -3.75 -4.38
CA ILE A 13 -8.12 -3.07 -3.08
C ILE A 13 -7.73 -1.60 -3.29
N HIS A 14 -6.83 -1.31 -4.23
CA HIS A 14 -6.43 0.05 -4.55
C HIS A 14 -7.61 0.92 -4.99
N ALA A 15 -8.42 0.43 -5.94
CA ALA A 15 -9.61 1.15 -6.40
C ALA A 15 -10.61 1.41 -5.27
N LEU A 16 -10.83 0.44 -4.39
CA LEU A 16 -11.75 0.59 -3.26
C LEU A 16 -11.22 1.56 -2.18
N ILE A 17 -9.90 1.61 -1.95
CA ILE A 17 -9.27 2.60 -1.08
C ILE A 17 -9.46 4.01 -1.64
N LEU A 18 -9.31 4.21 -2.95
CA LEU A 18 -9.55 5.51 -3.60
C LEU A 18 -11.01 5.96 -3.47
N ARG A 19 -11.95 5.01 -3.43
CA ARG A 19 -13.38 5.27 -3.12
C ARG A 19 -13.66 5.53 -1.63
N LYS A 20 -12.62 5.65 -0.80
CA LYS A 20 -12.68 5.91 0.65
C LYS A 20 -13.43 4.87 1.48
N LEU A 21 -13.54 3.64 1.00
CA LEU A 21 -14.22 2.57 1.73
C LEU A 21 -13.47 2.17 3.02
N PRO A 22 -14.20 1.73 4.06
CA PRO A 22 -13.61 1.20 5.28
C PRO A 22 -12.89 -0.13 5.02
N ASN A 23 -11.89 -0.45 5.85
CA ASN A 23 -11.04 -1.62 5.61
C ASN A 23 -11.79 -2.95 5.73
N SER A 24 -12.82 -3.03 6.58
CA SER A 24 -13.69 -4.19 6.75
C SER A 24 -14.44 -4.51 5.46
N GLU A 25 -15.13 -3.52 4.89
CA GLU A 25 -15.89 -3.67 3.64
C GLU A 25 -14.99 -4.05 2.46
N ILE A 26 -13.77 -3.50 2.40
CA ILE A 26 -12.78 -3.89 1.39
C ILE A 26 -12.33 -5.34 1.58
N ALA A 27 -12.11 -5.74 2.83
CA ALA A 27 -11.68 -7.09 3.16
C ALA A 27 -12.74 -8.13 2.75
N ASP A 28 -14.01 -7.84 3.02
CA ASP A 28 -15.14 -8.68 2.63
C ASP A 28 -15.30 -8.75 1.10
N THR A 29 -15.27 -7.60 0.43
CA THR A 29 -15.44 -7.50 -1.04
C THR A 29 -14.35 -8.28 -1.79
N VAL A 30 -13.11 -8.22 -1.33
CA VAL A 30 -11.95 -8.87 -1.99
C VAL A 30 -11.69 -10.27 -1.43
N ARG A 31 -12.45 -10.70 -0.41
CA ARG A 31 -12.27 -11.94 0.35
C ARG A 31 -10.83 -12.09 0.86
N CYS A 32 -10.37 -11.07 1.57
CA CYS A 32 -9.04 -11.02 2.17
C CYS A 32 -9.11 -10.59 3.64
N THR A 33 -7.97 -10.60 4.34
CA THR A 33 -7.93 -10.13 5.73
C THR A 33 -7.80 -8.61 5.79
N GLU A 34 -8.41 -7.97 6.78
CA GLU A 34 -8.24 -6.53 7.02
C GLU A 34 -6.76 -6.13 7.19
N ARG A 35 -5.97 -7.03 7.78
CA ARG A 35 -4.51 -6.83 7.93
C ARG A 35 -3.82 -6.66 6.58
N ALA A 36 -4.28 -7.35 5.54
CA ALA A 36 -3.74 -7.21 4.18
C ALA A 36 -4.13 -5.85 3.58
N VAL A 37 -5.39 -5.43 3.76
CA VAL A 37 -5.88 -4.11 3.35
C VAL A 37 -5.06 -3.00 4.02
N ARG A 38 -4.84 -3.08 5.34
CA ARG A 38 -4.04 -2.11 6.10
C ARG A 38 -2.61 -1.99 5.56
N ARG A 39 -1.96 -3.11 5.19
CA ARG A 39 -0.62 -3.07 4.58
C ARG A 39 -0.62 -2.38 3.22
N ILE A 40 -1.60 -2.64 2.36
CA ILE A 40 -1.71 -2.01 1.04
C ILE A 40 -1.95 -0.51 1.21
N ARG A 41 -2.85 -0.13 2.12
CA ARG A 41 -3.14 1.26 2.45
C ARG A 41 -1.90 2.01 2.94
N SER A 42 -1.11 1.38 3.81
CA SER A 42 0.18 1.94 4.24
C SER A 42 1.21 2.04 3.11
N ARG A 43 1.22 1.10 2.15
CA ARG A 43 2.13 1.18 0.99
C ARG A 43 1.73 2.31 0.04
N LEU A 44 0.43 2.46 -0.23
CA LEU A 44 -0.09 3.56 -1.03
C LEU A 44 0.27 4.92 -0.42
N GLY A 45 0.12 5.08 0.89
CA GLY A 45 0.53 6.32 1.58
C GLY A 45 2.04 6.59 1.54
N ARG A 46 2.89 5.55 1.45
CA ARG A 46 4.36 5.71 1.44
C ARG A 46 4.96 5.84 0.04
N PHE A 47 4.38 5.15 -0.95
CA PHE A 47 4.98 4.95 -2.27
C PHE A 47 4.06 5.35 -3.42
N GLY A 48 2.80 5.69 -3.16
CA GLY A 48 1.79 5.92 -4.20
C GLY A 48 1.32 4.64 -4.93
N THR A 49 1.88 3.47 -4.59
CA THR A 49 1.61 2.20 -5.27
C THR A 49 1.19 1.08 -4.32
N ALA A 50 0.33 0.17 -4.80
CA ALA A 50 -0.12 -1.01 -4.03
C ALA A 50 0.96 -2.10 -3.92
N THR A 51 1.95 -2.07 -4.82
CA THR A 51 3.17 -2.88 -4.81
C THR A 51 4.30 -2.12 -4.15
N ALA A 52 5.08 -2.80 -3.31
CA ALA A 52 6.34 -2.24 -2.86
C ALA A 52 7.30 -2.17 -4.06
N PRO A 53 8.11 -1.11 -4.18
CA PRO A 53 9.15 -1.06 -5.21
C PRO A 53 10.05 -2.28 -5.10
N SER A 54 10.43 -2.83 -6.27
CA SER A 54 11.36 -3.93 -6.38
C SER A 54 12.74 -3.42 -5.97
N ASN A 55 13.10 -3.67 -4.72
CA ASN A 55 14.37 -3.30 -4.09
C ASN A 55 14.55 -1.79 -3.86
N ARG A 56 15.20 -1.47 -2.74
CA ARG A 56 15.50 -0.12 -2.25
C ARG A 56 16.47 0.58 -3.20
N VAL A 57 15.97 1.10 -4.32
CA VAL A 57 16.76 2.01 -5.17
C VAL A 57 16.40 3.42 -4.74
N GLY A 58 17.20 3.98 -3.85
CA GLY A 58 17.04 5.34 -3.32
C GLY A 58 17.05 5.41 -1.79
N PRO A 59 17.47 6.55 -1.21
CA PRO A 59 17.42 6.77 0.24
C PRO A 59 15.99 6.64 0.76
N ASP A 60 15.84 6.17 2.02
CA ASP A 60 14.54 6.09 2.68
C ASP A 60 13.87 7.47 2.60
N PRO A 61 12.61 7.59 2.16
CA PRO A 61 11.94 8.90 2.04
C PRO A 61 11.80 9.64 3.38
N LYS A 62 12.04 8.98 4.53
CA LYS A 62 12.19 9.63 5.83
C LYS A 62 13.51 10.39 6.02
N ILE A 63 14.50 10.11 5.17
CA ILE A 63 15.78 10.81 5.11
C ILE A 63 15.66 11.85 3.99
N THR A 64 14.83 12.87 4.19
CA THR A 64 15.06 14.14 3.50
C THR A 64 16.37 14.71 4.08
N PRO A 65 17.47 14.81 3.30
CA PRO A 65 18.59 15.61 3.77
C PRO A 65 18.08 17.04 3.93
N PHE A 66 18.29 17.64 5.11
CA PHE A 66 18.17 19.07 5.28
C PHE A 66 19.23 19.70 4.36
N ILE A 67 18.87 19.99 3.11
CA ILE A 67 19.67 20.87 2.26
C ILE A 67 19.45 22.25 2.85
N ARG A 68 20.30 22.62 3.80
CA ARG A 68 20.43 23.98 4.28
C ARG A 68 21.10 24.75 3.15
N ALA A 69 20.31 25.42 2.33
CA ALA A 69 20.82 26.37 1.35
C ALA A 69 21.64 27.44 2.09
N MET A 70 22.88 27.61 1.64
CA MET A 70 23.80 28.66 2.07
C MET A 70 23.77 29.77 1.03
#